data_AF-A0A851ERS7-F1
#
_entry.id   AF-A0A851ERS7-F1
#
_cell.length_a   1.000
_cell.length_b   1.000
_cell.length_c   1.000
_cell.angle_alpha   90.00
_cell.angle_beta   90.00
_cell.angle_gamma   90.00
#
_symmetry.space_group_name_H-M   'P 1'
#
loop_
_entity.id
_entity.type
_entity.pdbx_description
1 polymer ?
#
loop_
_entity_poly.entity_id
_entity_poly.type
_entity_poly.pdbx_seq_one_letter_code
_entity_poly.pdbx_strand_id
1 'polypeptide(L)'
;LFFVLVLVLLIVTMRRRKKEPLIFDEERDIRENIVRYDDEGGGEEDTEAFDMAALRNLNIMRDTKTRRDVTPEIQFLSRPTFKSIPDNVIFREFIWERLKEADVDPCAPPYDSLQTYAFEGNGSVAESLSSLDSISSNSDQNYDYLSDWGPRFKRLADMYGTGPDCLY
;
A
#
# COMPACT_ATOMS: atom_id res chain seq x y z
N LEU A 1 49.97 10.27 -0.56
CA LEU A 1 50.01 9.28 0.54
C LEU A 1 49.19 9.73 1.75
N PHE A 2 49.49 10.89 2.38
CA PHE A 2 48.73 11.40 3.53
C PHE A 2 47.20 11.53 3.29
N PHE A 3 46.79 12.20 2.21
CA PHE A 3 45.37 12.35 1.86
C PHE A 3 44.64 11.02 1.61
N VAL A 4 45.32 10.04 1.04
CA VAL A 4 44.76 8.69 0.81
C VAL A 4 44.52 7.99 2.15
N LEU A 5 45.44 8.15 3.11
CA LEU A 5 45.33 7.54 4.44
C LEU A 5 44.17 8.15 5.24
N VAL A 6 43.97 9.46 5.15
CA VAL A 6 42.82 10.17 5.76
C VAL A 6 41.50 9.71 5.13
N LEU A 7 41.45 9.57 3.80
CA LEU A 7 40.25 9.10 3.10
C LEU A 7 39.87 7.66 3.50
N VAL A 8 40.85 6.76 3.58
CA VAL A 8 40.62 5.37 4.02
C VAL A 8 40.13 5.33 5.47
N LEU A 9 40.72 6.12 6.37
CA LEU A 9 40.29 6.20 7.77
C LEU A 9 38.86 6.75 7.89
N LEU A 10 38.51 7.75 7.08
CA LEU A 10 37.15 8.30 7.00
C LEU A 10 36.14 7.24 6.53
N ILE A 11 36.47 6.47 5.49
CA ILE A 11 35.60 5.41 4.98
C ILE A 11 35.43 4.30 6.04
N VAL A 12 36.49 3.91 6.74
CA VAL A 12 36.42 2.88 7.80
C VAL A 12 35.58 3.35 8.98
N THR A 13 35.74 4.60 9.43
CA THR A 13 34.95 5.16 10.53
C THR A 13 33.47 5.30 10.14
N MET A 14 33.17 5.71 8.91
CA MET A 14 31.80 5.74 8.38
C MET A 14 31.18 4.36 8.26
N ARG A 15 31.95 3.35 7.83
CA ARG A 15 31.46 1.95 7.77
C ARG A 15 31.24 1.33 9.15
N ARG A 16 31.98 1.75 10.17
CA ARG A 16 31.77 1.29 11.56
C ARG A 16 30.51 1.91 12.19
N ARG A 17 30.20 3.17 11.88
CA ARG A 17 28.97 3.84 12.38
C ARG A 17 27.67 3.32 11.76
N LYS A 18 27.74 2.69 10.58
CA LYS A 18 26.56 2.08 9.91
C LYS A 18 26.19 0.69 10.41
N LYS A 19 26.78 0.22 11.52
CA LYS A 19 26.55 -1.13 12.08
C LYS A 19 25.90 -1.11 13.47
N GLU A 20 25.11 -0.08 13.77
CA GLU A 20 24.15 -0.18 14.88
C GLU A 20 22.84 -0.74 14.30
N PRO A 21 22.36 -1.91 14.78
CA PRO A 21 21.11 -2.46 14.31
C PRO A 21 19.96 -1.60 14.86
N LEU A 22 19.35 -0.80 13.98
CA LEU A 22 18.06 -0.09 14.17
C LEU A 22 16.86 -1.02 14.45
N ILE A 23 17.11 -2.30 14.68
CA ILE A 23 16.08 -3.34 14.80
C ILE A 23 15.39 -3.30 16.18
N PHE A 24 16.03 -2.75 17.21
CA PHE A 24 15.50 -2.81 18.59
C PHE A 24 14.44 -1.74 18.93
N ASP A 25 14.26 -0.71 18.10
CA ASP A 25 13.27 0.35 18.34
C ASP A 25 11.91 0.06 17.66
N GLU A 26 11.91 -0.54 16.46
CA GLU A 26 10.65 -0.88 15.76
C GLU A 26 9.78 -1.86 16.57
N GLU A 27 10.39 -2.77 17.35
CA GLU A 27 9.67 -3.81 18.09
C GLU A 27 9.04 -3.31 19.41
N ARG A 28 9.39 -2.10 19.84
CA ARG A 28 8.74 -1.40 20.97
C ARG A 28 7.58 -0.55 20.48
N ASP A 29 7.78 0.23 19.41
CA ASP A 29 6.75 1.11 18.82
C ASP A 29 5.46 0.35 18.44
N ILE A 30 5.57 -0.90 17.97
CA ILE A 30 4.39 -1.70 17.58
C ILE A 30 3.53 -2.10 18.79
N ARG A 31 4.13 -2.20 19.99
CA ARG A 31 3.42 -2.68 21.20
C ARG A 31 2.65 -1.55 21.91
N GLU A 32 3.05 -0.32 21.69
CA GLU A 32 2.46 0.87 22.32
C GLU A 32 1.13 1.26 21.68
N ASN A 33 0.87 0.79 20.46
CA ASN A 33 -0.33 1.10 19.69
C ASN A 33 -1.38 -0.04 19.73
N ILE A 34 -1.22 -1.03 20.61
CA ILE A 34 -2.21 -2.10 20.80
C ILE A 34 -3.19 -1.66 21.89
N VAL A 35 -4.19 -0.88 21.50
CA VAL A 35 -5.34 -0.53 22.36
C VAL A 35 -6.34 -1.67 22.29
N ARG A 36 -6.94 -2.04 23.44
CA ARG A 36 -8.00 -3.06 23.42
C ARG A 36 -9.25 -2.46 22.78
N TYR A 37 -9.83 -3.22 21.87
CA TYR A 37 -10.94 -2.79 21.01
C TYR A 37 -12.21 -2.40 21.79
N ASP A 38 -12.32 -2.84 23.05
CA ASP A 38 -13.38 -2.49 23.99
C ASP A 38 -13.22 -1.12 24.67
N ASP A 39 -11.99 -0.58 24.75
CA ASP A 39 -11.68 0.73 25.35
C ASP A 39 -11.77 1.90 24.36
N GLU A 40 -11.67 1.64 23.04
CA GLU A 40 -11.67 2.69 22.00
C GLU A 40 -13.07 3.10 21.51
N GLY A 41 -14.13 2.43 21.97
CA GLY A 41 -15.50 2.85 21.68
C GLY A 41 -15.80 2.98 20.19
N GLY A 42 -15.35 2.00 19.39
CA GLY A 42 -15.67 1.84 17.97
C GLY A 42 -16.70 0.73 17.74
N GLY A 43 -17.64 0.57 18.67
CA GLY A 43 -18.72 -0.40 18.55
C GLY A 43 -19.51 -0.17 17.26
N GLU A 44 -19.90 -1.25 16.61
CA GLU A 44 -20.71 -1.32 15.37
C GLU A 44 -22.14 -0.79 15.56
N GLU A 45 -22.37 0.13 16.49
CA GLU A 45 -23.71 0.58 16.90
C GLU A 45 -24.32 1.58 15.90
N ASP A 46 -23.50 2.19 15.03
CA ASP A 46 -23.93 3.16 14.01
C ASP A 46 -24.21 2.54 12.62
N THR A 47 -24.37 1.21 12.53
CA THR A 47 -24.53 0.51 11.24
C THR A 47 -25.84 0.86 10.51
N GLU A 48 -26.81 1.49 11.20
CA GLU A 48 -28.08 1.93 10.61
C GLU A 48 -28.09 3.41 10.18
N ALA A 49 -27.06 4.19 10.50
CA ALA A 49 -27.00 5.63 10.19
C ALA A 49 -26.55 5.92 8.75
N PHE A 50 -26.13 4.91 7.99
CA PHE A 50 -25.55 5.07 6.65
C PHE A 50 -26.52 4.60 5.55
N ASP A 51 -27.00 5.54 4.73
CA ASP A 51 -27.74 5.22 3.51
C ASP A 51 -26.77 4.84 2.38
N MET A 52 -26.69 3.56 2.05
CA MET A 52 -25.89 3.04 0.93
C MET A 52 -26.32 3.62 -0.42
N ALA A 53 -27.56 4.13 -0.56
CA ALA A 53 -28.00 4.79 -1.79
C ALA A 53 -27.30 6.15 -1.99
N ALA A 54 -26.87 6.84 -0.92
CA ALA A 54 -26.08 8.06 -1.01
C ALA A 54 -24.66 7.81 -1.56
N LEU A 55 -24.11 6.61 -1.33
CA LEU A 55 -22.82 6.18 -1.92
C LEU A 55 -22.94 5.82 -3.41
N ARG A 56 -24.16 5.55 -3.90
CA ARG A 56 -24.39 5.23 -5.31
C ARG A 56 -24.38 6.51 -6.13
N ASN A 57 -23.18 6.94 -6.50
CA ASN A 57 -22.95 8.06 -7.41
C ASN A 57 -23.49 7.71 -8.81
N LEU A 58 -24.79 7.96 -9.04
CA LEU A 58 -25.52 7.68 -10.29
C LEU A 58 -24.91 8.35 -11.54
N ASN A 59 -24.02 9.32 -11.36
CA ASN A 59 -23.24 9.94 -12.44
C ASN A 59 -22.08 9.07 -12.96
N ILE A 60 -21.58 8.09 -12.18
CA ILE A 60 -20.51 7.19 -12.64
C ILE A 60 -21.01 6.27 -13.76
N MET A 61 -22.29 5.88 -13.73
CA MET A 61 -22.90 5.02 -14.75
C MET A 61 -23.29 5.76 -16.04
N ARG A 62 -23.35 7.10 -16.04
CA ARG A 62 -23.85 7.86 -17.21
C ARG A 62 -22.78 8.30 -18.19
N ASP A 63 -21.51 8.28 -17.82
CA ASP A 63 -20.45 8.74 -18.71
C ASP A 63 -19.38 7.65 -18.88
N THR A 64 -19.67 6.74 -19.80
CA THR A 64 -18.68 5.90 -20.47
C THR A 64 -17.73 6.71 -21.37
N LYS A 65 -17.73 8.04 -21.26
CA LYS A 65 -16.67 8.89 -21.80
C LYS A 65 -15.50 8.83 -20.82
N THR A 66 -14.51 8.03 -21.18
CA THR A 66 -13.29 7.68 -20.44
C THR A 66 -12.44 8.87 -19.96
N ARG A 67 -12.75 10.10 -20.38
CA ARG A 67 -11.98 11.31 -20.11
C ARG A 67 -12.88 12.39 -19.51
N ARG A 68 -12.66 12.75 -18.25
CA ARG A 68 -13.32 13.88 -17.58
C ARG A 68 -12.35 15.04 -17.44
N ASP A 69 -12.69 16.19 -18.01
CA ASP A 69 -11.91 17.41 -17.89
C ASP A 69 -12.09 17.99 -16.48
N VAL A 70 -10.98 18.33 -15.82
CA VAL A 70 -10.93 18.93 -14.49
C VAL A 70 -10.82 20.43 -14.65
N THR A 71 -11.94 21.13 -14.40
CA THR A 71 -11.94 22.59 -14.36
C THR A 71 -11.43 23.05 -12.99
N PRO A 72 -10.49 24.01 -12.89
CA PRO A 72 -10.11 24.59 -11.61
C PRO A 72 -11.28 25.41 -11.03
N GLU A 73 -12.12 24.77 -10.22
CA GLU A 73 -13.38 25.31 -9.68
C GLU A 73 -13.17 26.56 -8.78
N ILE A 74 -11.94 26.78 -8.31
CA ILE A 74 -11.61 27.74 -7.24
C ILE A 74 -11.42 29.18 -7.74
N GLN A 75 -11.27 29.44 -9.06
CA GLN A 75 -10.91 30.77 -9.57
C GLN A 75 -12.09 31.60 -10.12
N PHE A 76 -13.26 30.99 -10.35
CA PHE A 76 -14.42 31.68 -10.94
C PHE A 76 -15.05 32.74 -10.03
N LEU A 77 -14.76 32.73 -8.73
CA LEU A 77 -15.33 33.65 -7.73
C LEU A 77 -14.56 34.97 -7.59
N SER A 78 -13.43 35.12 -8.29
CA SER A 78 -12.54 36.29 -8.16
C SER A 78 -12.41 37.10 -9.45
N ARG A 79 -13.41 37.08 -10.34
CA ARG A 79 -13.39 37.96 -11.52
C ARG A 79 -13.73 39.39 -11.10
N PRO A 80 -12.82 40.37 -11.22
CA PRO A 80 -13.15 41.75 -10.92
C PRO A 80 -14.22 42.25 -11.89
N THR A 81 -15.32 42.79 -11.37
CA THR A 81 -16.32 43.47 -12.19
C THR A 81 -15.67 44.73 -12.80
N PHE A 82 -15.58 44.79 -14.13
CA PHE A 82 -14.86 45.84 -14.86
C PHE A 82 -15.52 47.22 -14.68
N LYS A 83 -14.74 48.20 -14.22
CA LYS A 83 -15.11 49.63 -14.21
C LYS A 83 -14.83 50.28 -15.56
N SER A 84 -15.67 51.25 -15.92
CA SER A 84 -15.77 51.95 -17.21
C SER A 84 -14.49 52.66 -17.69
N ILE A 85 -14.32 52.68 -19.01
CA ILE A 85 -13.22 53.23 -19.84
C ILE A 85 -13.10 54.78 -19.77
N PRO A 86 -11.88 55.34 -19.88
CA PRO A 86 -11.67 56.66 -20.47
C PRO A 86 -10.87 56.64 -21.80
N ASP A 87 -11.23 57.57 -22.68
CA ASP A 87 -10.64 58.10 -23.93
C ASP A 87 -9.82 57.21 -24.91
N ASN A 88 -10.18 57.38 -26.19
CA ASN A 88 -9.76 56.66 -27.40
C ASN A 88 -8.24 56.47 -27.65
N VAL A 89 -7.36 57.30 -27.10
CA VAL A 89 -5.90 57.12 -27.20
C VAL A 89 -5.39 56.05 -26.24
N ILE A 90 -6.04 55.92 -25.08
CA ILE A 90 -5.76 54.90 -24.06
C ILE A 90 -6.35 53.55 -24.51
N PHE A 91 -7.31 53.55 -25.43
CA PHE A 91 -7.99 52.34 -25.89
C PHE A 91 -7.03 51.30 -26.51
N ARG A 92 -6.03 51.72 -27.31
CA ARG A 92 -5.08 50.76 -27.90
C ARG A 92 -4.24 50.07 -26.83
N GLU A 93 -3.76 50.83 -25.86
CA GLU A 93 -2.94 50.31 -24.75
C GLU A 93 -3.79 49.44 -23.81
N PHE A 94 -5.03 49.84 -23.57
CA PHE A 94 -6.04 49.06 -22.84
C PHE A 94 -6.31 47.71 -23.51
N ILE A 95 -6.54 47.68 -24.83
CA ILE A 95 -6.76 46.43 -25.55
C ILE A 95 -5.50 45.56 -25.50
N TRP A 96 -4.31 46.15 -25.61
CA TRP A 96 -3.05 45.41 -25.51
C TRP A 96 -2.83 44.81 -24.11
N GLU A 97 -3.15 45.57 -23.06
CA GLU A 97 -3.10 45.11 -21.67
C GLU A 97 -4.11 43.98 -21.42
N ARG A 98 -5.36 44.13 -21.91
CA ARG A 98 -6.40 43.10 -21.78
C ARG A 98 -6.09 41.84 -22.58
N LEU A 99 -5.50 41.99 -23.77
CA LEU A 99 -5.05 40.85 -24.58
C LEU A 99 -3.97 40.07 -23.84
N LYS A 100 -2.97 40.77 -23.28
CA LYS A 100 -1.92 40.15 -22.48
C LYS A 100 -2.47 39.44 -21.24
N GLU A 101 -3.47 40.01 -20.58
CA GLU A 101 -4.17 39.39 -19.44
C GLU A 101 -4.93 38.12 -19.85
N ALA A 102 -5.61 38.15 -20.99
CA ALA A 102 -6.34 37.00 -21.52
C ALA A 102 -5.41 35.88 -22.02
N ASP A 103 -4.26 36.22 -22.61
CA ASP A 103 -3.29 35.25 -23.14
C ASP A 103 -2.59 34.43 -22.04
N VAL A 104 -2.58 34.92 -20.79
CA VAL A 104 -2.00 34.23 -19.64
C VAL A 104 -3.05 33.61 -18.72
N ASP A 105 -4.31 33.55 -19.15
CA ASP A 105 -5.42 33.00 -18.36
C ASP A 105 -5.22 31.49 -18.12
N PRO A 106 -4.94 31.04 -16.89
CA PRO A 106 -4.77 29.62 -16.58
C PRO A 106 -6.08 28.84 -16.62
N CYS A 107 -7.23 29.51 -16.68
CA CYS A 107 -8.54 28.88 -16.86
C CYS A 107 -8.88 28.66 -18.34
N ALA A 108 -8.03 29.09 -19.28
CA ALA A 108 -8.21 28.80 -20.68
C ALA A 108 -7.94 27.31 -20.98
N PRO A 109 -8.74 26.66 -21.84
CA PRO A 109 -8.51 25.28 -22.26
C PRO A 109 -7.19 25.12 -23.04
N PRO A 110 -6.58 23.91 -23.07
CA PRO A 110 -7.14 22.63 -22.64
C PRO A 110 -7.02 22.39 -21.13
N TYR A 111 -8.06 21.78 -20.55
CA TYR A 111 -8.03 21.34 -19.15
C TYR A 111 -7.31 20.00 -19.00
N ASP A 112 -6.79 19.78 -17.79
CA ASP A 112 -6.32 18.46 -17.38
C ASP A 112 -7.48 17.47 -17.39
N SER A 113 -7.19 16.21 -17.66
CA SER A 113 -8.23 15.19 -17.72
C SER A 113 -7.88 13.95 -16.93
N LEU A 114 -8.84 13.44 -16.19
CA LEU A 114 -8.70 12.18 -15.47
C LEU A 114 -9.14 11.01 -16.36
N GLN A 115 -8.30 9.98 -16.39
CA GLN A 115 -8.58 8.69 -17.00
C GLN A 115 -8.70 7.65 -15.89
N THR A 116 -9.89 7.10 -15.71
CA THR A 116 -10.11 6.03 -14.73
C THR A 116 -9.79 4.68 -15.38
N TYR A 117 -8.94 3.89 -14.72
CA TYR A 117 -8.63 2.51 -15.11
C TYR A 117 -9.27 1.55 -14.10
N ALA A 118 -9.97 0.54 -14.59
CA ALA A 118 -10.67 -0.45 -13.76
C ALA A 118 -10.51 -1.87 -14.34
N PHE A 119 -9.37 -2.15 -14.98
CA PHE A 119 -9.09 -3.47 -15.55
C PHE A 119 -8.55 -4.40 -14.46
N GLU A 120 -9.37 -5.35 -14.05
CA GLU A 120 -9.07 -6.33 -13.00
C GLU A 120 -8.24 -7.53 -13.51
N GLY A 121 -8.20 -7.73 -14.83
CA GLY A 121 -7.65 -8.94 -15.44
C GLY A 121 -8.73 -9.91 -15.91
N ASN A 122 -8.31 -11.07 -16.40
CA ASN A 122 -9.20 -12.06 -17.01
C ASN A 122 -9.46 -13.30 -16.13
N GLY A 123 -9.03 -13.28 -14.86
CA GLY A 123 -9.25 -14.39 -13.93
C GLY A 123 -8.59 -15.69 -14.36
N SER A 124 -7.36 -15.62 -14.91
CA SER A 124 -6.62 -16.82 -15.32
C SER A 124 -6.31 -17.72 -14.14
N VAL A 125 -6.59 -19.01 -14.28
CA VAL A 125 -6.24 -20.02 -13.29
C VAL A 125 -4.72 -20.13 -13.18
N ALA A 126 -4.18 -20.17 -11.96
CA ALA A 126 -2.76 -20.42 -11.75
C ALA A 126 -2.42 -21.84 -12.25
N GLU A 127 -1.55 -21.93 -13.25
CA GLU A 127 -1.31 -23.14 -14.05
C GLU A 127 -0.91 -24.36 -13.21
N SER A 128 -0.11 -24.18 -12.16
CA SER A 128 0.10 -25.12 -11.03
C SER A 128 1.06 -24.47 -10.03
N LEU A 129 0.82 -24.64 -8.73
CA LEU A 129 1.76 -24.23 -7.68
C LEU A 129 2.62 -25.43 -7.27
N SER A 130 3.89 -25.19 -6.94
CA SER A 130 4.74 -26.23 -6.36
C SER A 130 4.21 -26.64 -4.99
N SER A 131 4.07 -27.95 -4.76
CA SER A 131 3.75 -28.48 -3.44
C SER A 131 4.83 -28.11 -2.43
N LEU A 132 4.43 -27.77 -1.21
CA LEU A 132 5.35 -27.55 -0.08
C LEU A 132 5.86 -28.87 0.52
N ASP A 133 5.86 -29.97 -0.23
CA ASP A 133 6.40 -31.25 0.25
C ASP A 133 7.90 -31.09 0.48
N SER A 134 8.23 -30.68 1.71
CA SER A 134 9.54 -30.84 2.29
C SER A 134 9.88 -32.31 2.15
N ILE A 135 11.03 -32.60 1.54
CA ILE A 135 11.67 -33.91 1.51
C ILE A 135 11.43 -34.58 2.88
N SER A 136 10.42 -35.44 2.99
CA SER A 136 10.34 -36.42 4.07
C SER A 136 11.34 -37.48 3.66
N SER A 137 12.60 -37.09 3.73
CA SER A 137 13.76 -37.96 3.62
C SER A 137 13.54 -39.04 4.66
N ASN A 138 12.95 -40.14 4.22
CA ASN A 138 12.75 -41.40 4.93
C ASN A 138 12.88 -41.18 6.44
N SER A 139 11.87 -40.54 7.06
CA SER A 139 11.88 -40.44 8.52
C SER A 139 11.94 -41.89 9.00
N ASP A 140 13.06 -42.23 9.65
CA ASP A 140 13.36 -43.57 10.08
C ASP A 140 12.10 -44.15 10.71
N GLN A 141 11.63 -45.28 10.17
CA GLN A 141 10.42 -46.00 10.61
C GLN A 141 10.63 -46.61 12.02
N ASN A 142 11.25 -45.85 12.92
CA ASN A 142 11.46 -46.17 14.31
C ASN A 142 10.25 -45.63 15.09
N TYR A 143 9.49 -46.56 15.67
CA TYR A 143 8.31 -46.27 16.48
C TYR A 143 8.50 -46.68 17.95
N ASP A 144 9.74 -46.73 18.45
CA ASP A 144 10.06 -47.17 19.81
C ASP A 144 9.35 -46.31 20.88
N TYR A 145 9.07 -45.03 20.58
CA TYR A 145 8.31 -44.12 21.43
C TYR A 145 6.86 -44.56 21.71
N LEU A 146 6.29 -45.46 20.91
CA LEU A 146 4.93 -45.99 21.16
C LEU A 146 4.86 -46.81 22.46
N SER A 147 6.00 -47.37 22.90
CA SER A 147 6.08 -48.14 24.15
C SER A 147 5.81 -47.26 25.39
N ASP A 148 6.18 -45.99 25.32
CA ASP A 148 6.06 -45.02 26.43
C ASP A 148 4.68 -44.35 26.50
N TRP A 149 3.84 -44.48 25.47
CA TRP A 149 2.53 -43.81 25.40
C TRP A 149 1.43 -44.48 26.25
N GLY A 150 1.74 -45.61 26.87
CA GLY A 150 0.87 -46.30 27.83
C GLY A 150 -0.05 -47.36 27.23
N PRO A 151 -0.97 -47.93 28.04
CA PRO A 151 -1.61 -49.22 27.75
C PRO A 151 -2.52 -49.20 26.52
N ARG A 152 -3.06 -48.03 26.13
CA ARG A 152 -3.89 -47.90 24.93
C ARG A 152 -3.10 -48.09 23.63
N PHE A 153 -1.81 -47.76 23.66
CA PHE A 153 -0.92 -47.86 22.50
C PHE A 153 -0.11 -49.16 22.47
N LYS A 154 -0.27 -50.02 23.48
CA LYS A 154 0.43 -51.30 23.59
C LYS A 154 0.32 -52.13 22.31
N ARG A 155 -0.89 -52.24 21.73
CA ARG A 155 -1.09 -52.99 20.49
C ARG A 155 -0.29 -52.41 19.30
N LEU A 156 -0.13 -51.09 19.23
CA LEU A 156 0.67 -50.45 18.20
C LEU A 156 2.17 -50.61 18.48
N ALA A 157 2.59 -50.46 19.74
CA ALA A 157 3.96 -50.73 20.17
C ALA A 157 4.38 -52.18 19.90
N ASP A 158 3.49 -53.15 20.10
CA ASP A 158 3.74 -54.56 19.78
C ASP A 158 3.86 -54.82 18.27
N MET A 159 3.19 -54.02 17.43
CA MET A 159 3.21 -54.18 15.96
C MET A 159 4.37 -53.43 15.29
N TYR A 160 4.79 -52.30 15.84
CA TYR A 160 5.74 -51.37 15.21
C TYR A 160 7.00 -51.09 16.03
N GLY A 161 7.04 -51.48 17.30
CA GLY A 161 8.22 -51.38 18.14
C GLY A 161 9.28 -52.39 17.71
N THR A 162 10.55 -52.00 17.79
CA THR A 162 11.68 -52.85 17.40
C THR A 162 11.79 -54.02 18.39
N GLY A 163 11.29 -55.20 18.01
CA GLY A 163 11.46 -56.41 18.82
C GLY A 163 12.95 -56.78 18.95
N PRO A 164 13.42 -57.36 20.07
CA PRO A 164 14.82 -57.74 20.28
C PRO A 164 15.25 -58.99 19.49
N ASP A 165 14.78 -59.16 18.25
CA ASP A 165 15.02 -60.35 17.44
C ASP A 165 15.69 -59.97 16.11
N CYS A 166 16.89 -59.38 16.18
CA CYS A 166 17.89 -59.37 15.10
C CYS A 166 19.31 -59.15 15.68
N LEU A 167 19.73 -60.00 16.63
CA LEU A 167 21.15 -60.22 16.92
C LEU A 167 21.40 -61.73 17.08
N TYR A 168 21.63 -62.40 15.96
CA TYR A 168 22.46 -63.60 15.83
C TYR A 168 23.23 -63.53 14.53
#